data_AF-A0A315Y2R4-F1
#
_entry.id   AF-A0A315Y2R4-F1
#
_cell.length_a   1.000
_cell.length_b   1.000
_cell.length_c   1.000
_cell.angle_alpha   90.00
_cell.angle_beta   90.00
_cell.angle_gamma   90.00
#
_symmetry.space_group_name_H-M   'P 1'
#
loop_
_entity.id
_entity.type
_entity.pdbx_description
1 polymer ?
#
loop_
_entity_poly.entity_id
_entity_poly.type
_entity_poly.pdbx_seq_one_letter_code
_entity_poly.pdbx_strand_id
1 'polypeptide(L)'
;MSEFVSADIEKFVQFETQAQEAIEEFQSIKDDFDDINNTLLRQWQGAGKDAYEQESSHIMENVTGIETILNTICDSIIKDVKDAYLQLDEELGAFNQNPQGGEQ
;
A
#
# COMPACT_ATOMS: atom_id res chain seq x y z
N MET A 1 -22.09 -30.52 16.16
CA MET A 1 -21.44 -29.25 16.54
C MET A 1 -20.78 -28.72 15.30
N SER A 2 -21.17 -27.55 14.81
CA SER A 2 -20.51 -26.91 13.68
C SER A 2 -19.07 -26.62 14.10
N GLU A 3 -18.10 -27.08 13.33
CA GLU A 3 -16.69 -26.77 13.54
C GLU A 3 -16.51 -25.26 13.35
N PHE A 4 -15.81 -24.62 14.28
CA PHE A 4 -15.53 -23.18 14.25
C PHE A 4 -14.63 -22.89 13.05
N VAL A 5 -15.10 -22.07 12.10
CA VAL A 5 -14.31 -21.61 10.96
C VAL A 5 -14.05 -20.12 11.17
N SER A 6 -12.83 -19.79 11.63
CA SER A 6 -12.36 -18.41 11.66
C SER A 6 -12.08 -17.93 10.24
N ALA A 7 -12.35 -16.67 9.96
CA ALA A 7 -12.06 -16.06 8.66
C ALA A 7 -10.55 -16.14 8.34
N ASP A 8 -10.19 -16.86 7.28
CA ASP A 8 -8.82 -16.88 6.75
C ASP A 8 -8.51 -15.53 6.09
N ILE A 9 -7.80 -14.68 6.83
CA ILE A 9 -7.33 -13.36 6.38
C ILE A 9 -5.87 -13.38 5.94
N GLU A 10 -5.23 -14.54 5.80
CA GLU A 10 -3.79 -14.65 5.50
C GLU A 10 -3.44 -13.90 4.22
N LYS A 11 -4.32 -13.95 3.22
CA LYS A 11 -4.13 -13.24 1.94
C LYS A 11 -4.12 -11.72 2.10
N PHE A 12 -4.90 -11.16 3.03
CA PHE A 12 -4.89 -9.72 3.30
C PHE A 12 -3.58 -9.31 3.97
N VAL A 13 -3.11 -10.11 4.93
CA VAL A 13 -1.83 -9.88 5.63
C VAL A 13 -0.65 -9.98 4.65
N GLN A 14 -0.66 -10.99 3.77
CA GLN A 14 0.35 -11.13 2.72
C GLN A 14 0.34 -9.94 1.76
N PHE A 15 -0.85 -9.46 1.35
CA PHE A 15 -0.97 -8.29 0.48
C PHE A 15 -0.45 -7.01 1.17
N GLU A 16 -0.83 -6.75 2.43
CA GLU A 16 -0.30 -5.60 3.21
C GLU A 16 1.24 -5.64 3.23
N THR A 17 1.81 -6.81 3.52
CA THR A 17 3.27 -6.97 3.60
C THR A 17 3.93 -6.69 2.26
N GLN A 18 3.44 -7.29 1.17
CA GLN A 18 3.99 -7.09 -0.17
C GLN A 18 3.86 -5.65 -0.65
N ALA A 19 2.76 -4.98 -0.29
CA ALA A 19 2.54 -3.60 -0.69
C ALA A 19 3.43 -2.64 0.11
N GLN A 20 3.66 -2.90 1.40
CA GLN A 20 4.63 -2.16 2.22
C GLN A 20 6.05 -2.30 1.66
N GLU A 21 6.48 -3.53 1.32
CA GLU A 21 7.77 -3.80 0.68
C GLU A 21 7.90 -3.04 -0.65
N ALA A 22 6.85 -3.04 -1.48
CA ALA A 22 6.84 -2.30 -2.73
C ALA A 22 6.95 -0.79 -2.51
N ILE A 23 6.26 -0.23 -1.52
CA ILE A 23 6.34 1.20 -1.17
C ILE A 23 7.77 1.58 -0.76
N GLU A 24 8.41 0.76 0.08
CA GLU A 24 9.80 0.97 0.51
C GLU A 24 10.79 0.91 -0.67
N GLU A 25 10.62 -0.08 -1.56
CA GLU A 25 11.43 -0.20 -2.77
C GLU A 25 11.24 1.00 -3.71
N PHE A 26 9.99 1.46 -3.90
CA PHE A 26 9.70 2.65 -4.70
C PHE A 26 10.35 3.92 -4.11
N GLN A 27 10.31 4.09 -2.79
CA GLN A 27 10.95 5.22 -2.14
C GLN A 27 12.47 5.17 -2.30
N SER A 28 13.09 3.99 -2.20
CA SER A 28 14.53 3.83 -2.48
C SER A 28 14.89 4.18 -3.93
N ILE A 29 14.11 3.72 -4.91
CA ILE A 29 14.33 4.02 -6.34
C ILE A 29 14.23 5.53 -6.59
N LYS A 30 13.27 6.19 -5.96
CA LYS A 30 13.05 7.63 -6.05
C LYS A 30 14.24 8.41 -5.51
N ASP A 31 14.77 8.01 -4.36
CA ASP A 31 15.95 8.65 -3.75
C ASP A 31 17.21 8.45 -4.61
N ASP A 32 17.43 7.25 -5.13
CA ASP A 32 18.53 6.96 -6.07
C ASP A 32 18.41 7.77 -7.36
N PHE A 33 17.20 7.86 -7.92
CA PHE A 33 16.93 8.64 -9.13
C PHE A 33 17.20 10.13 -8.90
N ASP A 34 16.77 10.68 -7.76
CA ASP A 34 17.04 12.07 -7.40
C ASP A 34 18.55 12.35 -7.26
N ASP A 35 19.29 11.47 -6.57
CA ASP A 35 20.73 11.64 -6.37
C ASP A 35 21.51 11.59 -7.70
N ILE A 36 21.17 10.63 -8.57
CA ILE A 36 21.76 10.50 -9.91
C ILE A 36 21.49 11.76 -10.73
N ASN A 37 20.25 12.23 -10.77
CA ASN A 37 19.87 13.42 -11.54
C ASN A 37 20.58 14.67 -11.01
N ASN A 38 20.60 14.86 -9.69
CA ASN A 38 21.28 15.97 -9.04
C ASN A 38 22.79 15.98 -9.35
N THR A 39 23.42 14.81 -9.34
CA THR A 39 24.84 14.66 -9.68
C THR A 39 25.11 14.99 -11.15
N LEU A 40 24.28 14.48 -12.07
CA LEU A 40 24.43 14.72 -13.51
C LEU A 40 24.20 16.19 -13.86
N LEU A 41 23.11 16.80 -13.38
CA LEU A 41 22.71 18.18 -13.69
C LEU A 41 23.66 19.22 -13.12
N ARG A 42 24.40 18.91 -12.04
CA ARG A 42 25.46 19.79 -11.52
C ARG A 42 26.65 19.89 -12.46
N GLN A 43 26.99 18.82 -13.17
CA GLN A 43 28.16 18.78 -14.06
C GLN A 43 27.82 19.12 -15.51
N TRP A 44 26.55 18.97 -15.91
CA TRP A 44 26.10 19.22 -17.27
C TRP A 44 25.68 20.69 -17.47
N GLN A 45 26.11 21.30 -18.58
CA GLN A 45 25.68 22.61 -19.06
C GLN A 45 25.18 22.57 -20.51
N GLY A 46 24.30 23.52 -20.87
CA GLY A 46 23.77 23.71 -22.22
C GLY A 46 22.33 23.17 -22.40
N ALA A 47 21.72 23.41 -23.56
CA ALA A 47 20.29 23.15 -23.80
C ALA A 47 19.84 21.67 -23.62
N GLY A 48 20.77 20.71 -23.72
CA GLY A 48 20.49 19.31 -23.41
C GLY A 48 20.21 19.04 -21.93
N LYS A 49 20.79 19.87 -21.04
CA LYS A 49 20.53 19.85 -19.60
C LYS A 49 19.07 20.19 -19.31
N ASP A 50 18.58 21.29 -19.86
CA ASP A 50 17.23 21.81 -19.57
C ASP A 50 16.14 20.82 -20.02
N ALA A 51 16.33 20.21 -21.20
CA ALA A 51 15.43 19.18 -21.70
C ALA A 51 15.45 17.91 -20.83
N TYR A 52 16.63 17.50 -20.37
CA TYR A 52 16.77 16.36 -19.47
C TYR A 52 16.15 16.63 -18.10
N GLU A 53 16.38 17.81 -17.52
CA GLU A 53 15.83 18.23 -16.23
C GLU A 53 14.30 18.25 -16.25
N GLN A 54 13.70 18.70 -17.36
CA GLN A 54 12.25 18.64 -17.54
C GLN A 54 11.74 17.19 -17.55
N GLU A 55 12.37 16.32 -18.33
CA GLU A 55 11.95 14.92 -18.43
C GLU A 55 12.15 14.16 -17.11
N SER A 56 13.29 14.38 -16.43
CA SER A 56 13.56 13.75 -15.14
C SER A 56 12.58 14.22 -14.06
N SER A 57 12.19 15.49 -14.08
CA SER A 57 11.14 16.01 -13.19
C SER A 57 9.78 15.36 -13.45
N HIS A 58 9.39 15.18 -14.71
CA HIS A 58 8.14 14.48 -15.04
C HIS A 58 8.15 13.01 -14.62
N ILE A 59 9.28 12.32 -14.76
CA ILE A 59 9.43 10.95 -14.24
C ILE A 59 9.26 10.94 -12.71
N MET A 60 9.86 11.90 -12.00
CA MET A 60 9.74 12.02 -10.55
C MET A 60 8.30 12.26 -10.08
N GLU A 61 7.55 13.12 -10.79
CA GLU A 61 6.13 13.36 -10.54
C GLU A 61 5.31 12.07 -10.69
N ASN A 62 5.54 11.31 -11.77
CA ASN A 62 4.83 10.05 -12.03
C ASN A 62 5.13 8.99 -10.95
N VAL A 63 6.39 8.88 -10.53
CA VAL A 63 6.80 7.94 -9.47
C VAL A 63 6.14 8.30 -8.14
N THR A 64 6.09 9.59 -7.78
CA THR A 64 5.39 10.07 -6.57
C THR A 64 3.89 9.78 -6.63
N GLY A 65 3.27 9.85 -7.81
CA GLY A 65 1.88 9.47 -8.02
C GLY A 65 1.61 7.99 -7.73
N ILE A 66 2.51 7.09 -8.13
CA ILE A 66 2.40 5.64 -7.89
C ILE A 66 2.49 5.34 -6.39
N GLU A 67 3.44 5.96 -5.68
CA GLU A 67 3.60 5.84 -4.23
C GLU A 67 2.29 6.21 -3.50
N THR A 68 1.67 7.32 -3.91
CA THR A 68 0.39 7.79 -3.34
C THR A 68 -0.75 6.79 -3.55
N ILE A 69 -0.82 6.17 -4.73
CA ILE A 69 -1.84 5.15 -5.05
C ILE A 69 -1.63 3.90 -4.18
N LEU A 70 -0.40 3.42 -4.06
CA LEU A 70 -0.08 2.24 -3.24
C LEU A 70 -0.42 2.48 -1.76
N ASN A 71 -0.03 3.64 -1.21
CA ASN A 71 -0.40 4.03 0.16
C ASN A 71 -1.92 4.07 0.35
N THR A 72 -2.66 4.65 -0.60
CA THR A 72 -4.13 4.72 -0.53
C THR A 72 -4.78 3.34 -0.50
N ILE A 73 -4.31 2.41 -1.32
CA ILE A 73 -4.83 1.04 -1.35
C ILE A 73 -4.58 0.35 -0.02
N CYS A 74 -3.38 0.47 0.55
CA CYS A 74 -3.02 -0.18 1.80
C CYS A 74 -3.75 0.42 3.00
N ASP A 75 -3.64 1.73 3.17
CA ASP A 75 -4.10 2.43 4.37
C ASP A 75 -5.62 2.57 4.45
N SER A 76 -6.28 2.62 3.30
CA SER A 76 -7.74 2.76 3.24
C SER A 76 -8.41 1.44 2.90
N ILE A 77 -8.15 0.88 1.72
CA ILE A 77 -8.98 -0.22 1.21
C ILE A 77 -8.69 -1.54 1.94
N ILE A 78 -7.43 -1.92 2.08
CA ILE A 78 -7.07 -3.23 2.63
C ILE A 78 -7.32 -3.26 4.14
N LYS A 79 -6.95 -2.18 4.84
CA LYS A 79 -7.22 -2.05 6.25
C LYS A 79 -8.72 -2.08 6.56
N ASP A 80 -9.53 -1.31 5.85
CA ASP A 80 -10.99 -1.28 6.06
C ASP A 80 -11.62 -2.65 5.80
N VAL A 81 -11.18 -3.35 4.75
CA VAL A 81 -11.67 -4.70 4.44
C VAL A 81 -11.28 -5.68 5.54
N LYS A 82 -10.02 -5.65 6.01
CA LYS A 82 -9.54 -6.51 7.08
C LYS A 82 -10.29 -6.26 8.39
N ASP A 83 -10.51 -5.00 8.75
CA ASP A 83 -11.25 -4.61 9.95
C ASP A 83 -12.71 -5.08 9.87
N ALA A 84 -13.37 -4.92 8.72
CA ALA A 84 -14.73 -5.44 8.51
C ALA A 84 -14.80 -6.97 8.62
N TYR A 85 -13.80 -7.69 8.09
CA TYR A 85 -13.72 -9.15 8.20
C TYR A 85 -13.51 -9.60 9.65
N LEU A 86 -12.63 -8.93 10.40
CA LEU A 86 -12.38 -9.24 11.80
C LEU A 86 -13.62 -8.96 12.66
N GLN A 87 -14.35 -7.88 12.40
CA GLN A 87 -15.59 -7.57 13.09
C GLN A 87 -16.67 -8.64 12.81
N LEU A 88 -16.81 -9.08 11.55
CA LEU A 88 -17.73 -10.17 11.20
C LEU A 88 -17.36 -11.48 11.90
N ASP A 89 -16.07 -11.82 12.00
CA ASP A 89 -15.60 -13.02 12.71
C ASP A 89 -15.94 -12.95 14.21
N GLU A 90 -15.77 -11.77 14.83
CA GLU A 90 -16.12 -11.53 16.23
C GLU A 90 -17.64 -11.66 16.47
N GLU A 91 -18.46 -11.03 15.63
CA GLU A 91 -19.93 -11.09 15.71
C GLU A 91 -20.44 -12.53 15.55
N LEU A 92 -19.91 -13.27 14.57
CA LEU A 92 -20.25 -14.69 14.36
C LEU A 92 -19.78 -15.56 15.53
N GLY A 93 -18.59 -15.29 16.08
CA GLY A 93 -18.07 -15.94 17.27
C GLY A 93 -18.99 -15.74 18.49
N ALA A 94 -19.43 -14.51 18.73
CA ALA A 94 -20.34 -14.15 19.81
C ALA A 94 -21.72 -14.81 19.63
N PHE A 95 -22.28 -14.80 18.42
CA PHE A 95 -23.55 -15.47 18.10
C PHE A 95 -23.48 -16.99 18.35
N ASN A 96 -22.39 -17.64 17.91
CA ASN A 96 -22.21 -19.07 18.08
C ASN A 96 -22.03 -19.49 19.55
N GLN A 97 -21.48 -18.61 20.40
CA GLN A 97 -21.35 -18.85 21.84
C GLN A 97 -22.69 -18.72 22.60
N ASN A 98 -23.64 -17.92 22.09
CA ASN A 98 -24.96 -17.77 22.71
C ASN A 98 -26.09 -17.57 21.68
N PRO A 99 -26.52 -18.65 20.99
CA PRO A 99 -27.44 -18.56 19.84
C PRO A 99 -28.89 -18.14 20.21
N GLN A 100 -29.23 -18.00 21.50
CA GLN A 100 -30.58 -17.67 21.98
C GLN A 100 -30.84 -16.17 22.18
N GLY A 101 -29.87 -15.28 21.92
CA GLY A 101 -30.04 -13.84 22.06
C GLY A 101 -30.86 -13.16 20.94
N GLY A 102 -31.23 -13.89 19.89
CA GLY A 102 -31.96 -13.37 18.72
C GLY A 102 -33.49 -13.52 18.75
N GLU A 103 -34.05 -14.13 19.81
CA GLU A 103 -35.49 -14.28 19.98
C GLU A 103 -35.96 -13.60 21.28
N GLN A 104 -36.09 -12.26 21.26
CA GLN A 104 -37.11 -11.52 22.01
C GLN A 104 -37.62 -10.34 21.19
#